data_AF-A0AA35N4Z6-F1
#
_entry.id   AF-A0AA35N4Z6-F1
#
_cell.length_a   1.000
_cell.length_b   1.000
_cell.length_c   1.000
_cell.angle_alpha   90.00
_cell.angle_beta   90.00
_cell.angle_gamma   90.00
#
_symmetry.space_group_name_H-M   'P 1'
#
loop_
_entity.id
_entity.type
_entity.pdbx_description
1 polymer ?
#
loop_
_entity_poly.entity_id
_entity_poly.type
_entity_poly.pdbx_seq_one_letter_code
_entity_poly.pdbx_strand_id
1 'polypeptide(L)'
;MQSRHVIELSPSGKTFEASQELLLDAMLASGLPVPFSCRRGACGSCKVKVVSGQYQDKLRDADTPAPSYPLAADEMLLCQSHACSDMRLEIPGWSLDAPTLAFHAQVRSQRALSADVVELVLQPAQPLDVRAGQYVRFLLDNGDSRCFSIANLPAQDQGQLVFHIRKVSGGVFTEGRLPTLQAGTVLSLEGPVGACTWQHEDQRPLVLFATGTGYAGIKPLLLTALARAAEVTLYWGGSSTADFYDRAFLEQASREYPRFRWHPVLSAQARVQQVALGQAHQWADTQVYACGNALMISQARELCLAAGVQPHRFVAEAFVASGALAPQAATANTLHPELEKVGPRYSLDGMLAAREQSVRSVAAIASQLRVGMTTAQALEMAAQTLQAMGASHTWHPTYIRFGDDTVRTPRQGIDPQRVLRTTDIVVIDVGPVWDGYEGDYGDTFVFGEHDLHHACVKALHEVFDETRQAWGRGLTGRELYDFAERSAQAKGWQLERNLAGHRIADFPHVLYGQDKLAEVEIVPSEVVWVLEIQLCHPTEPVGAFFEDILIGEGKPTVARAA
;
A
#
# COMPACT_ATOMS: atom_id res chain seq x y z
N MET A 1 32.66 -1.22 10.83
CA MET A 1 32.54 -1.44 9.36
C MET A 1 31.44 -2.46 9.16
N GLN A 2 30.30 -2.06 8.59
CA GLN A 2 29.27 -3.01 8.19
C GLN A 2 29.85 -3.88 7.07
N SER A 3 29.83 -5.20 7.24
CA SER A 3 30.25 -6.15 6.20
C SER A 3 29.27 -6.06 5.03
N ARG A 4 29.77 -5.66 3.87
CA ARG A 4 29.04 -5.71 2.59
C ARG A 4 29.36 -7.03 1.90
N HIS A 5 28.34 -7.60 1.27
CA HIS A 5 28.40 -8.85 0.55
C HIS A 5 28.02 -8.64 -0.91
N VAL A 6 28.72 -9.32 -1.82
CA VAL A 6 28.44 -9.30 -3.25
C VAL A 6 27.52 -10.46 -3.59
N ILE A 7 26.38 -10.14 -4.21
CA ILE A 7 25.36 -11.11 -4.60
C ILE A 7 25.33 -11.21 -6.12
N GLU A 8 25.67 -12.37 -6.66
CA GLU A 8 25.64 -12.68 -8.10
C GLU A 8 24.34 -13.38 -8.50
N LEU A 9 23.74 -12.95 -9.61
CA LEU A 9 22.50 -13.51 -10.16
C LEU A 9 22.77 -14.40 -11.37
N SER A 10 22.57 -15.69 -11.20
CA SER A 10 22.68 -16.72 -12.24
C SER A 10 21.38 -16.83 -13.05
N PRO A 11 21.44 -17.01 -14.38
CA PRO A 11 22.65 -17.16 -15.21
C PRO A 11 23.29 -15.84 -15.66
N SER A 12 22.71 -14.69 -15.33
CA SER A 12 23.09 -13.41 -15.92
C SER A 12 24.49 -12.87 -15.55
N GLY A 13 25.05 -13.33 -14.44
CA GLY A 13 26.32 -12.84 -13.90
C GLY A 13 26.25 -11.39 -13.36
N LYS A 14 25.08 -10.73 -13.39
CA LYS A 14 24.92 -9.39 -12.78
C LYS A 14 25.06 -9.49 -11.27
N THR A 15 25.63 -8.45 -10.68
CA THR A 15 25.88 -8.39 -9.24
C THR A 15 25.21 -7.18 -8.60
N PHE A 16 24.88 -7.31 -7.31
CA PHE A 16 24.54 -6.19 -6.43
C PHE A 16 25.21 -6.34 -5.08
N GLU A 17 25.40 -5.24 -4.36
CA GLU A 17 25.90 -5.26 -2.98
C GLU A 17 24.74 -5.28 -2.00
N ALA A 18 24.85 -6.10 -0.95
CA ALA A 18 23.91 -6.14 0.16
C ALA A 18 24.65 -5.99 1.50
N SER A 19 24.08 -5.22 2.42
CA SER A 19 24.58 -5.08 3.79
C SER A 19 23.59 -5.65 4.82
N GLN A 20 23.04 -4.82 5.71
CA GLN A 20 22.07 -5.25 6.73
C GLN A 20 20.62 -5.18 6.26
N GLU A 21 20.34 -4.59 5.10
CA GLU A 21 19.01 -4.59 4.49
C GLU A 21 18.62 -6.00 3.99
N LEU A 22 17.33 -6.17 3.65
CA LEU A 22 16.85 -7.40 3.03
C LEU A 22 17.39 -7.49 1.60
N LEU A 23 17.68 -8.71 1.15
CA LEU A 23 18.20 -8.99 -0.20
C LEU A 23 17.29 -8.43 -1.29
N LEU A 24 15.97 -8.42 -1.09
CA LEU A 24 15.03 -7.79 -2.02
C LEU A 24 15.28 -6.28 -2.14
N ASP A 25 15.45 -5.60 -1.01
CA ASP A 25 15.61 -4.15 -1.00
C ASP A 25 16.98 -3.74 -1.56
N ALA A 26 18.05 -4.48 -1.24
CA ALA A 26 19.38 -4.30 -1.84
C ALA A 26 19.37 -4.46 -3.37
N MET A 27 18.69 -5.50 -3.85
CA MET A 27 18.59 -5.78 -5.29
C MET A 27 17.82 -4.67 -6.03
N LEU A 28 16.69 -4.22 -5.47
CA LEU A 28 15.90 -3.14 -6.05
C LEU A 28 16.63 -1.79 -6.00
N ALA A 29 17.33 -1.48 -4.91
CA ALA A 29 18.12 -0.26 -4.77
C ALA A 29 19.27 -0.19 -5.77
N SER A 30 19.78 -1.36 -6.20
CA SER A 30 20.80 -1.49 -7.26
C SER A 30 20.22 -1.41 -8.67
N GLY A 31 18.92 -1.13 -8.82
CA GLY A 31 18.24 -1.00 -10.10
C GLY A 31 18.02 -2.32 -10.84
N LEU A 32 18.23 -3.46 -10.17
CA LEU A 32 17.99 -4.77 -10.77
C LEU A 32 16.52 -5.17 -10.58
N PRO A 33 15.76 -5.41 -11.67
CA PRO A 33 14.37 -5.85 -11.56
C PRO A 33 14.33 -7.24 -10.93
N VAL A 34 13.30 -7.56 -10.14
CA VAL A 34 13.05 -8.92 -9.63
C VAL A 34 11.56 -9.11 -9.42
N PRO A 35 11.00 -10.31 -9.66
CA PRO A 35 9.60 -10.57 -9.32
C PRO A 35 9.42 -10.46 -7.79
N PHE A 36 8.52 -9.60 -7.32
CA PHE A 36 8.11 -9.55 -5.92
C PHE A 36 6.68 -9.01 -5.83
N SER A 37 5.99 -9.29 -4.72
CA SER A 37 4.61 -8.80 -4.53
C SER A 37 4.36 -8.41 -3.07
N CYS A 38 4.15 -9.38 -2.16
CA CYS A 38 3.66 -9.07 -0.82
C CYS A 38 4.68 -8.51 0.19
N ARG A 39 5.98 -8.69 -0.07
CA ARG A 39 7.11 -8.40 0.86
C ARG A 39 7.02 -8.98 2.30
N ARG A 40 6.01 -9.81 2.59
CA ARG A 40 5.78 -10.46 3.90
C ARG A 40 6.01 -11.98 3.87
N GLY A 41 6.73 -12.48 2.87
CA GLY A 41 7.02 -13.90 2.75
C GLY A 41 5.80 -14.80 2.44
N ALA A 42 4.69 -14.21 2.00
CA ALA A 42 3.45 -14.94 1.75
C ALA A 42 3.26 -15.34 0.27
N CYS A 43 3.58 -14.49 -0.71
CA CYS A 43 3.24 -14.75 -2.11
C CYS A 43 4.22 -15.65 -2.88
N GLY A 44 5.47 -15.75 -2.43
CA GLY A 44 6.53 -16.49 -3.11
C GLY A 44 7.08 -15.86 -4.39
N SER A 45 6.61 -14.67 -4.79
CA SER A 45 7.07 -14.04 -6.03
C SER A 45 8.57 -13.74 -6.03
N CYS A 46 9.14 -13.37 -4.88
CA CYS A 46 10.58 -13.10 -4.73
C CYS A 46 11.41 -14.33 -4.35
N LYS A 47 10.90 -15.53 -4.67
CA LYS A 47 11.58 -16.78 -4.41
C LYS A 47 12.79 -16.92 -5.32
N VAL A 48 13.89 -17.34 -4.72
CA VAL A 48 15.15 -17.64 -5.42
C VAL A 48 15.70 -18.96 -4.89
N LYS A 49 16.47 -19.64 -5.73
CA LYS A 49 17.31 -20.76 -5.36
C LYS A 49 18.70 -20.24 -4.96
N VAL A 50 19.21 -20.72 -3.84
CA VAL A 50 20.56 -20.43 -3.34
C VAL A 50 21.52 -21.41 -3.97
N VAL A 51 22.37 -20.93 -4.89
CA VAL A 51 23.40 -21.73 -5.55
C VAL A 51 24.64 -21.83 -4.66
N SER A 52 25.02 -20.74 -4.02
CA SER A 52 26.09 -20.70 -3.01
C SER A 52 25.94 -19.49 -2.07
N GLY A 53 26.64 -19.54 -0.94
CA GLY A 53 26.65 -18.47 0.08
C GLY A 53 25.71 -18.76 1.25
N GLN A 54 25.72 -17.85 2.22
CA GLN A 54 24.96 -17.95 3.47
C GLN A 54 24.04 -16.75 3.62
N TYR A 55 22.84 -17.01 4.14
CA TYR A 55 21.85 -16.00 4.48
C TYR A 55 21.30 -16.24 5.88
N GLN A 56 20.69 -15.20 6.44
CA GLN A 56 19.91 -15.29 7.66
C GLN A 56 18.50 -14.78 7.37
N ASP A 57 17.51 -15.40 8.01
CA ASP A 57 16.14 -14.92 7.93
C ASP A 57 15.99 -13.58 8.65
N LYS A 58 15.05 -12.77 8.16
CA LYS A 58 14.61 -11.55 8.82
C LYS A 58 14.22 -11.88 10.27
N LEU A 59 14.77 -11.12 11.22
CA LEU A 59 14.39 -11.23 12.62
C LEU A 59 12.90 -10.91 12.77
N ARG A 60 12.22 -11.73 13.58
CA ARG A 60 10.77 -11.64 13.80
C ARG A 60 10.50 -11.45 15.29
N ASP A 61 9.60 -10.54 15.60
CA ASP A 61 8.98 -10.50 16.91
C ASP A 61 8.04 -11.70 17.07
N ALA A 62 7.80 -12.14 18.31
CA ALA A 62 7.02 -13.35 18.60
C ALA A 62 5.60 -13.33 17.98
N ASP A 63 5.04 -12.13 17.80
CA ASP A 63 3.69 -11.90 17.26
C ASP A 63 3.67 -11.68 15.74
N THR A 64 4.82 -11.63 15.07
CA THR A 64 4.88 -11.46 13.60
C THR A 64 4.64 -12.80 12.91
N PRO A 65 3.60 -12.92 12.05
CA PRO A 65 3.33 -14.16 11.32
C PRO A 65 4.55 -14.60 10.51
N ALA A 66 4.90 -15.88 10.63
CA ALA A 66 5.99 -16.47 9.86
C ALA A 66 5.73 -16.36 8.35
N PRO A 67 6.79 -16.28 7.51
CA PRO A 67 6.66 -16.50 6.08
C PRO A 67 5.88 -17.78 5.82
N SER A 68 4.76 -17.66 5.10
CA SER A 68 3.88 -18.80 4.84
C SER A 68 4.15 -19.45 3.49
N TYR A 69 5.13 -18.94 2.72
CA TYR A 69 5.52 -19.54 1.45
C TYR A 69 6.51 -20.70 1.66
N PRO A 70 6.22 -21.90 1.14
CA PRO A 70 7.07 -23.07 1.31
C PRO A 70 8.32 -22.90 0.45
N LEU A 71 9.44 -23.31 1.00
CA LEU A 71 10.72 -23.26 0.33
C LEU A 71 11.31 -24.66 0.35
N ALA A 72 11.91 -25.08 -0.76
CA ALA A 72 12.84 -26.20 -0.73
C ALA A 72 14.08 -25.86 0.10
N ALA A 73 14.87 -26.86 0.47
CA ALA A 73 16.06 -26.68 1.31
C ALA A 73 17.10 -25.73 0.69
N ASP A 74 17.08 -25.57 -0.62
CA ASP A 74 17.93 -24.68 -1.41
C ASP A 74 17.20 -23.42 -1.90
N GLU A 75 16.04 -23.06 -1.33
CA GLU A 75 15.27 -21.88 -1.71
C GLU A 75 15.15 -20.86 -0.56
N MET A 76 15.08 -19.58 -0.90
CA MET A 76 14.78 -18.50 0.04
C MET A 76 13.91 -17.41 -0.59
N LEU A 77 13.36 -16.53 0.23
CA LEU A 77 12.61 -15.36 -0.21
C LEU A 77 13.46 -14.12 -0.01
N LEU A 78 13.78 -13.40 -1.10
CA LEU A 78 14.57 -12.17 -1.02
C LEU A 78 13.98 -11.15 -0.01
N CYS A 79 12.65 -11.08 0.12
CA CYS A 79 11.97 -10.18 1.07
C CYS A 79 12.05 -10.61 2.53
N GLN A 80 12.62 -11.77 2.84
CA GLN A 80 12.71 -12.33 4.20
C GLN A 80 14.13 -12.75 4.56
N SER A 81 15.14 -12.38 3.77
CA SER A 81 16.51 -12.87 3.95
C SER A 81 17.53 -11.73 3.85
N HIS A 82 18.53 -11.76 4.73
CA HIS A 82 19.72 -10.91 4.69
C HIS A 82 20.94 -11.74 4.25
N ALA A 83 21.91 -11.12 3.58
CA ALA A 83 23.16 -11.77 3.24
C ALA A 83 24.09 -11.91 4.47
N CYS A 84 24.74 -13.06 4.62
CA CYS A 84 25.80 -13.29 5.62
C CYS A 84 27.17 -13.56 4.98
N SER A 85 27.20 -13.81 3.69
CA SER A 85 28.41 -13.95 2.88
C SER A 85 28.12 -13.46 1.47
N ASP A 86 29.13 -13.41 0.61
CA ASP A 86 28.90 -13.35 -0.83
C ASP A 86 28.03 -14.55 -1.25
N MET A 87 27.07 -14.32 -2.14
CA MET A 87 26.09 -15.33 -2.54
C MET A 87 25.95 -15.41 -4.04
N ARG A 88 25.57 -16.59 -4.54
CA ARG A 88 25.10 -16.79 -5.91
C ARG A 88 23.67 -17.29 -5.86
N LEU A 89 22.76 -16.54 -6.48
CA LEU A 89 21.32 -16.81 -6.48
C LEU A 89 20.82 -17.08 -7.89
N GLU A 90 19.85 -17.97 -8.04
CA GLU A 90 19.16 -18.27 -9.29
C GLU A 90 17.67 -18.00 -9.12
N ILE A 91 17.02 -17.41 -10.12
CA ILE A 91 15.56 -17.26 -10.13
C ILE A 91 15.00 -18.24 -11.16
N PRO A 92 14.38 -19.37 -10.75
CA PRO A 92 13.90 -20.37 -11.70
C PRO A 92 12.94 -19.78 -12.75
N GLY A 93 13.27 -19.95 -14.03
CA GLY A 93 12.43 -19.48 -15.14
C GLY A 93 12.41 -17.97 -15.35
N TRP A 94 13.32 -17.22 -14.73
CA TRP A 94 13.48 -15.78 -14.89
C TRP A 94 14.96 -15.44 -15.08
N SER A 95 15.27 -14.55 -16.02
CA SER A 95 16.64 -14.11 -16.29
C SER A 95 16.67 -12.60 -16.50
N LEU A 96 17.70 -11.96 -15.95
CA LEU A 96 18.04 -10.55 -16.24
C LEU A 96 18.50 -10.33 -17.68
N ASP A 97 18.87 -11.41 -18.37
CA ASP A 97 19.32 -11.41 -19.76
C ASP A 97 18.22 -11.85 -20.73
N ALA A 98 17.03 -12.22 -20.23
CA ALA A 98 15.87 -12.24 -21.12
C ALA A 98 15.66 -10.79 -21.56
N PRO A 99 15.91 -10.44 -22.84
CA PRO A 99 15.72 -9.07 -23.27
C PRO A 99 14.27 -8.74 -22.97
N THR A 100 14.06 -7.77 -22.08
CA THR A 100 12.74 -7.15 -22.04
C THR A 100 12.60 -6.52 -23.42
N LEU A 101 11.79 -7.13 -24.28
CA LEU A 101 11.54 -6.62 -25.60
C LEU A 101 10.83 -5.28 -25.40
N ALA A 102 11.56 -4.18 -25.61
CA ALA A 102 10.93 -2.91 -25.86
C ALA A 102 10.33 -2.99 -27.26
N PHE A 103 9.03 -2.76 -27.37
CA PHE A 103 8.32 -2.81 -28.64
C PHE A 103 7.30 -1.67 -28.72
N HIS A 104 6.89 -1.36 -29.94
CA HIS A 104 5.84 -0.39 -30.19
C HIS A 104 4.52 -1.10 -30.49
N ALA A 105 3.43 -0.55 -29.97
CA ALA A 105 2.08 -0.99 -30.29
C ALA A 105 1.18 0.20 -30.62
N GLN A 106 0.34 0.02 -31.63
CA GLN A 106 -0.60 1.03 -32.09
C GLN A 106 -1.96 0.84 -31.41
N VAL A 107 -2.55 1.91 -30.89
CA VAL A 107 -3.92 1.92 -30.38
C VAL A 107 -4.87 1.58 -31.53
N ARG A 108 -5.65 0.52 -31.34
CA ARG A 108 -6.70 0.10 -32.28
C ARG A 108 -8.05 0.66 -31.88
N SER A 109 -8.40 0.53 -30.62
CA SER A 109 -9.66 1.02 -30.08
C SER A 109 -9.56 1.28 -28.59
N GLN A 110 -10.48 2.11 -28.12
CA GLN A 110 -10.70 2.38 -26.72
C GLN A 110 -12.21 2.44 -26.48
N ARG A 111 -12.72 1.78 -25.43
CA ARG A 111 -14.14 1.87 -25.04
C ARG A 111 -14.31 1.80 -23.53
N ALA A 112 -15.33 2.45 -23.00
CA ALA A 112 -15.70 2.31 -21.60
C ALA A 112 -16.34 0.93 -21.35
N LEU A 113 -15.85 0.23 -20.32
CA LEU A 113 -16.46 -1.01 -19.79
C LEU A 113 -17.36 -0.70 -18.58
N SER A 114 -16.98 0.30 -17.77
CA SER A 114 -17.77 0.91 -16.71
C SER A 114 -17.51 2.42 -16.66
N ALA A 115 -18.05 3.14 -15.67
CA ALA A 115 -17.76 4.57 -15.46
C ALA A 115 -16.25 4.84 -15.30
N ASP A 116 -15.55 3.92 -14.64
CA ASP A 116 -14.16 4.03 -14.23
C ASP A 116 -13.24 2.95 -14.82
N VAL A 117 -13.72 2.05 -15.69
CA VAL A 117 -12.87 1.05 -16.36
C VAL A 117 -12.96 1.22 -17.87
N VAL A 118 -11.79 1.24 -18.51
CA VAL A 118 -11.63 1.39 -19.96
C VAL A 118 -10.97 0.15 -20.54
N GLU A 119 -11.53 -0.39 -21.61
CA GLU A 119 -10.84 -1.33 -22.48
C GLU A 119 -9.95 -0.56 -23.45
N LEU A 120 -8.67 -0.89 -23.49
CA LEU A 120 -7.71 -0.40 -24.48
C LEU A 120 -7.21 -1.59 -25.29
N VAL A 121 -7.30 -1.50 -26.61
CA VAL A 121 -6.82 -2.53 -27.52
C VAL A 121 -5.63 -2.00 -28.30
N LEU A 122 -4.50 -2.69 -28.22
CA LEU A 122 -3.26 -2.34 -28.89
C LEU A 122 -2.86 -3.42 -29.90
N GLN A 123 -2.32 -3.01 -31.04
CA GLN A 123 -1.71 -3.89 -32.02
C GLN A 123 -0.18 -3.72 -31.98
N PRO A 124 0.58 -4.72 -31.51
CA PRO A 124 2.03 -4.68 -31.62
C PRO A 124 2.46 -4.82 -33.08
N ALA A 125 3.61 -4.22 -33.43
CA ALA A 125 4.16 -4.30 -34.79
C ALA A 125 4.49 -5.74 -35.21
N GLN A 126 4.85 -6.58 -34.25
CA GLN A 126 5.04 -8.02 -34.41
C GLN A 126 4.24 -8.76 -33.35
N PRO A 127 3.67 -9.94 -33.65
CA PRO A 127 3.04 -10.78 -32.64
C PRO A 127 4.01 -11.10 -31.49
N LEU A 128 3.51 -11.03 -30.27
CA LEU A 128 4.27 -11.40 -29.07
C LEU A 128 3.86 -12.80 -28.62
N ASP A 129 4.86 -13.58 -28.18
CA ASP A 129 4.61 -14.83 -27.48
C ASP A 129 4.26 -14.52 -26.01
N VAL A 130 2.96 -14.55 -25.69
CA VAL A 130 2.41 -14.15 -24.40
C VAL A 130 1.85 -15.38 -23.70
N ARG A 131 2.35 -15.67 -22.48
CA ARG A 131 1.75 -16.67 -21.60
C ARG A 131 0.53 -16.08 -20.88
N ALA A 132 -0.53 -16.86 -20.77
CA ALA A 132 -1.74 -16.49 -20.04
C ALA A 132 -1.41 -16.03 -18.62
N GLY A 133 -1.80 -14.80 -18.27
CA GLY A 133 -1.54 -14.17 -16.96
C GLY A 133 -0.39 -13.13 -16.95
N GLN A 134 0.36 -13.00 -18.05
CA GLN A 134 1.40 -11.98 -18.17
C GLN A 134 0.84 -10.56 -18.36
N TYR A 135 1.69 -9.58 -18.10
CA TYR A 135 1.42 -8.16 -18.27
C TYR A 135 2.53 -7.49 -19.10
N VAL A 136 2.32 -6.24 -19.49
CA VAL A 136 3.35 -5.39 -20.09
C VAL A 136 3.50 -4.11 -19.30
N ARG A 137 4.68 -3.50 -19.40
CA ARG A 137 4.97 -2.16 -18.89
C ARG A 137 4.71 -1.15 -19.98
N PHE A 138 3.87 -0.17 -19.71
CA PHE A 138 3.63 0.98 -20.57
C PHE A 138 4.67 2.03 -20.24
N LEU A 139 5.54 2.35 -21.20
CA LEU A 139 6.57 3.37 -21.01
C LEU A 139 5.96 4.75 -21.19
N LEU A 140 6.21 5.61 -20.21
CA LEU A 140 5.77 6.99 -20.18
C LEU A 140 6.92 7.91 -20.60
N ASP A 141 6.58 9.07 -21.16
CA ASP A 141 7.57 10.00 -21.73
C ASP A 141 8.49 10.60 -20.65
N ASN A 142 8.07 10.54 -19.38
CA ASN A 142 8.83 10.97 -18.21
C ASN A 142 9.81 9.91 -17.68
N GLY A 143 9.94 8.76 -18.36
CA GLY A 143 10.81 7.66 -17.93
C GLY A 143 10.16 6.67 -16.96
N ASP A 144 8.93 6.92 -16.52
CA ASP A 144 8.19 5.96 -15.69
C ASP A 144 7.59 4.82 -16.51
N SER A 145 7.10 3.80 -15.80
CA SER A 145 6.24 2.79 -16.38
C SER A 145 5.00 2.47 -15.56
N ARG A 146 3.98 1.92 -16.22
CA ARG A 146 2.77 1.36 -15.60
C ARG A 146 2.55 -0.07 -16.06
N CYS A 147 2.29 -0.97 -15.11
CA CYS A 147 2.04 -2.37 -15.42
C CYS A 147 0.55 -2.59 -15.69
N PHE A 148 0.21 -3.14 -16.86
CA PHE A 148 -1.17 -3.56 -17.17
C PHE A 148 -1.20 -4.99 -17.67
N SER A 149 -2.00 -5.83 -17.01
CA SER A 149 -2.23 -7.22 -17.41
C SER A 149 -2.89 -7.31 -18.77
N ILE A 150 -2.38 -8.22 -19.60
CA ILE A 150 -3.01 -8.56 -20.87
C ILE A 150 -4.25 -9.38 -20.55
N ALA A 151 -5.43 -8.93 -20.95
CA ALA A 151 -6.73 -9.48 -20.59
C ALA A 151 -7.26 -10.53 -21.59
N ASN A 152 -6.57 -10.74 -22.71
CA ASN A 152 -6.91 -11.72 -23.74
C ASN A 152 -5.79 -12.75 -23.94
N LEU A 153 -6.00 -13.68 -24.87
CA LEU A 153 -4.97 -14.58 -25.40
C LEU A 153 -4.56 -14.07 -26.79
N PRO A 154 -3.44 -13.32 -26.95
CA PRO A 154 -3.11 -12.68 -28.22
C PRO A 154 -3.03 -13.62 -29.41
N ALA A 155 -2.55 -14.86 -29.19
CA ALA A 155 -2.51 -15.90 -30.21
C ALA A 155 -3.88 -16.28 -30.79
N GLN A 156 -4.97 -16.04 -30.04
CA GLN A 156 -6.35 -16.29 -30.46
C GLN A 156 -7.07 -15.02 -30.95
N ASP A 157 -6.39 -13.87 -30.90
CA ASP A 157 -6.98 -12.55 -31.13
C ASP A 157 -6.12 -11.71 -32.09
N GLN A 158 -5.64 -12.35 -33.17
CA GLN A 158 -4.87 -11.70 -34.24
C GLN A 158 -3.61 -10.94 -33.76
N GLY A 159 -3.04 -11.38 -32.63
CA GLY A 159 -1.90 -10.73 -31.99
C GLY A 159 -2.22 -9.43 -31.25
N GLN A 160 -3.50 -9.07 -31.10
CA GLN A 160 -3.91 -7.88 -30.35
C GLN A 160 -3.71 -8.09 -28.85
N LEU A 161 -3.38 -7.00 -28.16
CA LEU A 161 -3.27 -6.94 -26.71
C LEU A 161 -4.45 -6.14 -26.17
N VAL A 162 -5.28 -6.78 -25.34
CA VAL A 162 -6.44 -6.15 -24.69
C VAL A 162 -6.10 -5.84 -23.24
N PHE A 163 -6.44 -4.65 -22.76
CA PHE A 163 -6.20 -4.23 -21.38
C PHE A 163 -7.49 -3.70 -20.76
N HIS A 164 -7.74 -4.02 -19.49
CA HIS A 164 -8.81 -3.37 -18.71
C HIS A 164 -8.17 -2.44 -17.68
N ILE A 165 -8.29 -1.14 -17.90
CA ILE A 165 -7.57 -0.12 -17.15
C ILE A 165 -8.58 0.66 -16.30
N ARG A 166 -8.40 0.62 -14.98
CA ARG A 166 -9.19 1.44 -14.05
C ARG A 166 -8.64 2.87 -14.05
N LYS A 167 -9.53 3.85 -14.12
CA LYS A 167 -9.23 5.26 -13.92
C LYS A 167 -8.93 5.47 -12.44
N VAL A 168 -7.70 5.90 -12.15
CA VAL A 168 -7.28 6.31 -10.81
C VAL A 168 -7.22 7.83 -10.79
N SER A 169 -7.84 8.44 -9.77
CA SER A 169 -7.83 9.89 -9.65
C SER A 169 -6.43 10.40 -9.33
N GLY A 170 -5.98 11.48 -9.98
CA GLY A 170 -4.60 11.95 -9.93
C GLY A 170 -3.61 11.09 -10.72
N GLY A 171 -4.06 10.03 -11.40
CA GLY A 171 -3.18 9.10 -12.10
C GLY A 171 -2.60 9.68 -13.40
N VAL A 172 -1.27 9.86 -13.45
CA VAL A 172 -0.50 10.37 -14.61
C VAL A 172 -0.94 9.73 -15.93
N PHE A 173 -1.04 8.40 -15.95
CA PHE A 173 -1.47 7.69 -17.15
C PHE A 173 -2.98 7.72 -17.33
N THR A 174 -3.76 7.43 -16.30
CA THR A 174 -5.19 7.11 -16.45
C THR A 174 -6.09 8.34 -16.58
N GLU A 175 -5.72 9.48 -16.00
CA GLU A 175 -6.41 10.76 -16.20
C GLU A 175 -5.76 11.62 -17.29
N GLY A 176 -4.42 11.57 -17.41
CA GLY A 176 -3.69 12.40 -18.39
C GLY A 176 -3.65 11.78 -19.78
N ARG A 177 -2.95 10.65 -19.93
CA ARG A 177 -2.63 10.08 -21.25
C ARG A 177 -3.76 9.23 -21.82
N LEU A 178 -4.40 8.40 -21.01
CA LEU A 178 -5.40 7.42 -21.45
C LEU A 178 -6.57 8.08 -22.21
N PRO A 179 -7.17 9.22 -21.76
CA PRO A 179 -8.27 9.85 -22.49
C PRO A 179 -7.87 10.49 -23.83
N THR A 180 -6.58 10.74 -24.05
CA THR A 180 -6.07 11.35 -25.29
C THR A 180 -5.67 10.31 -26.34
N LEU A 181 -5.67 9.02 -25.97
CA LEU A 181 -5.32 7.94 -26.90
C LEU A 181 -6.40 7.75 -27.95
N GLN A 182 -6.04 7.95 -29.21
CA GLN A 182 -6.93 7.74 -30.35
C GLN A 182 -6.42 6.57 -31.19
N ALA A 183 -7.30 5.99 -32.00
CA ALA A 183 -6.89 4.98 -32.96
C ALA A 183 -5.75 5.52 -33.83
N GLY A 184 -4.65 4.76 -33.92
CA GLY A 184 -3.46 5.17 -34.63
C GLY A 184 -2.31 5.65 -33.74
N THR A 185 -2.56 6.08 -32.49
CA THR A 185 -1.52 6.49 -31.54
C THR A 185 -0.56 5.33 -31.27
N VAL A 186 0.75 5.59 -31.26
CA VAL A 186 1.77 4.59 -30.98
C VAL A 186 2.25 4.72 -29.54
N LEU A 187 2.31 3.59 -28.83
CA LEU A 187 2.81 3.49 -27.47
C LEU A 187 4.08 2.65 -27.43
N SER A 188 5.02 3.03 -26.57
CA SER A 188 6.21 2.26 -26.26
C SER A 188 5.92 1.36 -25.07
N LEU A 189 6.16 0.06 -25.22
CA LEU A 189 5.86 -0.97 -24.24
C LEU A 189 7.07 -1.85 -23.99
N GLU A 190 7.08 -2.51 -22.84
CA GLU A 190 8.09 -3.47 -22.43
C GLU A 190 7.43 -4.77 -21.93
N GLY A 191 7.83 -5.91 -22.49
CA GLY A 191 7.34 -7.22 -22.06
C GLY A 191 7.20 -8.23 -23.19
N PRO A 192 6.47 -9.33 -22.96
CA PRO A 192 5.64 -9.63 -21.78
C PRO A 192 6.47 -10.02 -20.55
N VAL A 193 5.94 -9.70 -19.36
CA VAL A 193 6.55 -9.98 -18.04
C VAL A 193 5.50 -10.56 -17.08
N GLY A 194 5.94 -11.05 -15.91
CA GLY A 194 5.07 -11.60 -14.87
C GLY A 194 5.21 -13.11 -14.69
N ALA A 195 5.05 -13.55 -13.44
CA ALA A 195 5.25 -14.95 -13.02
C ALA A 195 3.93 -15.66 -12.66
N CYS A 196 2.83 -14.91 -12.49
CA CYS A 196 1.49 -15.47 -12.30
C CYS A 196 0.90 -15.95 -13.62
N THR A 197 1.54 -16.94 -14.24
CA THR A 197 1.13 -17.51 -15.53
C THR A 197 0.51 -18.89 -15.37
N TRP A 198 -0.13 -19.39 -16.41
CA TRP A 198 -0.56 -20.78 -16.47
C TRP A 198 0.66 -21.72 -16.26
N GLN A 199 0.57 -22.69 -15.34
CA GLN A 199 1.74 -23.49 -14.87
C GLN A 199 1.57 -25.02 -14.95
N HIS A 200 0.43 -25.55 -15.38
CA HIS A 200 0.16 -26.99 -15.31
C HIS A 200 -0.43 -27.51 -16.63
N GLU A 201 -0.16 -28.78 -16.96
CA GLU A 201 -0.65 -29.41 -18.18
C GLU A 201 -1.73 -30.47 -17.92
N ASP A 202 -2.07 -30.73 -16.66
CA ASP A 202 -3.13 -31.66 -16.28
C ASP A 202 -4.51 -30.98 -16.18
N GLN A 203 -5.54 -31.79 -15.89
CA GLN A 203 -6.95 -31.37 -15.87
C GLN A 203 -7.45 -31.09 -14.44
N ARG A 204 -6.55 -30.69 -13.54
CA ARG A 204 -6.91 -30.45 -12.14
C ARG A 204 -7.89 -29.27 -12.00
N PRO A 205 -8.77 -29.27 -10.99
CA PRO A 205 -9.70 -28.15 -10.77
C PRO A 205 -8.98 -26.83 -10.51
N LEU A 206 -9.56 -25.73 -10.98
CA LEU A 206 -9.05 -24.38 -10.79
C LEU A 206 -10.00 -23.52 -9.95
N VAL A 207 -9.41 -22.76 -9.03
CA VAL A 207 -10.10 -21.65 -8.37
C VAL A 207 -9.38 -20.35 -8.70
N LEU A 208 -10.12 -19.39 -9.23
CA LEU A 208 -9.62 -18.09 -9.66
C LEU A 208 -10.17 -17.00 -8.73
N PHE A 209 -9.29 -16.17 -8.18
CA PHE A 209 -9.65 -15.02 -7.36
C PHE A 209 -9.28 -13.72 -8.07
N ALA A 210 -10.23 -12.80 -8.18
CA ALA A 210 -10.01 -11.46 -8.72
C ALA A 210 -10.64 -10.41 -7.83
N THR A 211 -10.03 -9.22 -7.73
CA THR A 211 -10.70 -8.01 -7.23
C THR A 211 -10.51 -6.85 -8.18
N GLY A 212 -11.58 -6.10 -8.47
CA GLY A 212 -11.52 -4.95 -9.38
C GLY A 212 -10.94 -5.34 -10.75
N THR A 213 -9.96 -4.58 -11.24
CA THR A 213 -9.26 -4.89 -12.51
C THR A 213 -8.25 -6.03 -12.43
N GLY A 214 -8.04 -6.65 -11.26
CA GLY A 214 -7.32 -7.93 -11.16
C GLY A 214 -7.95 -9.03 -12.04
N TYR A 215 -9.23 -8.88 -12.38
CA TYR A 215 -9.89 -9.70 -13.40
C TYR A 215 -9.17 -9.71 -14.75
N ALA A 216 -8.52 -8.61 -15.16
CA ALA A 216 -7.71 -8.58 -16.38
C ALA A 216 -6.55 -9.58 -16.34
N GLY A 217 -5.88 -9.75 -15.19
CA GLY A 217 -4.82 -10.75 -15.04
C GLY A 217 -5.34 -12.19 -14.97
N ILE A 218 -6.58 -12.37 -14.51
CA ILE A 218 -7.23 -13.68 -14.38
C ILE A 218 -7.90 -14.13 -15.69
N LYS A 219 -8.42 -13.20 -16.50
CA LYS A 219 -9.19 -13.53 -17.71
C LYS A 219 -8.44 -14.43 -18.70
N PRO A 220 -7.15 -14.24 -19.01
CA PRO A 220 -6.42 -15.19 -19.86
C PRO A 220 -6.30 -16.60 -19.27
N LEU A 221 -6.17 -16.71 -17.94
CA LEU A 221 -6.14 -18.00 -17.24
C LEU A 221 -7.51 -18.69 -17.32
N LEU A 222 -8.59 -17.92 -17.16
CA LEU A 222 -9.95 -18.40 -17.38
C LEU A 222 -10.16 -18.87 -18.83
N LEU A 223 -9.82 -18.05 -19.83
CA LEU A 223 -9.94 -18.42 -21.25
C LEU A 223 -9.16 -19.71 -21.57
N THR A 224 -7.97 -19.84 -20.99
CA THR A 224 -7.15 -21.05 -21.12
C THR A 224 -7.83 -22.27 -20.49
N ALA A 225 -8.43 -22.13 -19.30
CA ALA A 225 -9.19 -23.19 -18.66
C ALA A 225 -10.42 -23.60 -19.49
N LEU A 226 -11.18 -22.63 -20.02
CA LEU A 226 -12.35 -22.88 -20.86
C LEU A 226 -11.98 -23.62 -22.15
N ALA A 227 -10.90 -23.20 -22.83
CA ALA A 227 -10.41 -23.86 -24.05
C ALA A 227 -9.96 -25.31 -23.81
N ARG A 228 -9.46 -25.62 -22.60
CA ARG A 228 -9.11 -26.97 -22.15
C ARG A 228 -10.31 -27.73 -21.56
N ALA A 229 -11.47 -27.10 -21.52
CA ALA A 229 -12.67 -27.54 -20.83
C ALA A 229 -12.46 -27.86 -19.33
N ALA A 230 -11.42 -27.33 -18.68
CA ALA A 230 -11.08 -27.66 -17.29
C ALA A 230 -12.22 -27.29 -16.31
N GLU A 231 -12.25 -27.93 -15.15
CA GLU A 231 -13.13 -27.51 -14.06
C GLU A 231 -12.59 -26.22 -13.45
N VAL A 232 -13.39 -25.15 -13.48
CA VAL A 232 -12.93 -23.82 -13.05
C VAL A 232 -14.03 -23.03 -12.36
N THR A 233 -13.70 -22.43 -11.23
CA THR A 233 -14.59 -21.49 -10.53
C THR A 233 -13.92 -20.13 -10.32
N LEU A 234 -14.56 -19.06 -10.80
CA LEU A 234 -14.12 -17.67 -10.60
C LEU A 234 -14.87 -17.00 -9.46
N TYR A 235 -14.14 -16.40 -8.52
CA TYR A 235 -14.68 -15.47 -7.53
C TYR A 235 -14.16 -14.07 -7.84
N TRP A 236 -15.06 -13.17 -8.22
CA TRP A 236 -14.71 -11.80 -8.57
C TRP A 236 -15.29 -10.82 -7.55
N GLY A 237 -14.42 -10.10 -6.86
CA GLY A 237 -14.77 -9.09 -5.85
C GLY A 237 -14.86 -7.68 -6.43
N GLY A 238 -15.93 -6.95 -6.10
CA GLY A 238 -16.15 -5.55 -6.47
C GLY A 238 -16.81 -4.76 -5.33
N SER A 239 -16.68 -3.43 -5.31
CA SER A 239 -17.38 -2.59 -4.33
C SER A 239 -18.81 -2.27 -4.78
N SER A 240 -19.07 -2.33 -6.09
CA SER A 240 -20.38 -2.11 -6.68
C SER A 240 -20.68 -3.15 -7.76
N THR A 241 -21.94 -3.24 -8.18
CA THR A 241 -22.33 -4.11 -9.30
C THR A 241 -21.70 -3.68 -10.63
N ALA A 242 -21.32 -2.40 -10.75
CA ALA A 242 -20.66 -1.87 -11.94
C ALA A 242 -19.22 -2.37 -12.10
N ASP A 243 -18.60 -2.89 -11.04
CA ASP A 243 -17.26 -3.49 -11.12
C ASP A 243 -17.24 -4.80 -11.90
N PHE A 244 -18.38 -5.48 -12.02
CA PHE A 244 -18.52 -6.73 -12.78
C PHE A 244 -18.78 -6.44 -14.26
N TYR A 245 -17.94 -5.61 -14.87
CA TYR A 245 -18.14 -5.05 -16.20
C TYR A 245 -18.15 -6.11 -17.33
N ASP A 246 -17.59 -7.30 -17.10
CA ASP A 246 -17.56 -8.41 -18.06
C ASP A 246 -18.62 -9.49 -17.76
N ARG A 247 -19.64 -9.15 -16.95
CA ARG A 247 -20.69 -10.06 -16.50
C ARG A 247 -21.39 -10.78 -17.65
N ALA A 248 -21.69 -10.09 -18.75
CA ALA A 248 -22.38 -10.70 -19.89
C ALA A 248 -21.59 -11.86 -20.50
N PHE A 249 -20.27 -11.70 -20.65
CA PHE A 249 -19.37 -12.76 -21.08
C PHE A 249 -19.37 -13.93 -20.09
N LEU A 250 -19.23 -13.65 -18.79
CA LEU A 250 -19.18 -14.68 -17.75
C LEU A 250 -20.49 -15.48 -17.64
N GLU A 251 -21.64 -14.81 -17.78
CA GLU A 251 -22.95 -15.46 -17.83
C GLU A 251 -23.11 -16.35 -19.06
N GLN A 252 -22.66 -15.89 -20.23
CA GLN A 252 -22.70 -16.68 -21.46
C GLN A 252 -21.77 -17.90 -21.36
N ALA A 253 -20.53 -17.70 -20.92
CA ALA A 253 -19.57 -18.77 -20.73
C ALA A 253 -20.06 -19.81 -19.70
N SER A 254 -20.71 -19.39 -18.62
CA SER A 254 -21.29 -20.31 -17.63
C SER A 254 -22.39 -21.22 -18.21
N ARG A 255 -23.12 -20.76 -19.25
CA ARG A 255 -24.10 -21.57 -19.97
C ARG A 255 -23.45 -22.52 -20.98
N GLU A 256 -22.38 -22.07 -21.63
CA GLU A 256 -21.69 -22.83 -22.68
C GLU A 256 -20.74 -23.90 -22.14
N TYR A 257 -20.11 -23.66 -20.99
CA TYR A 257 -19.13 -24.54 -20.37
C TYR A 257 -19.66 -25.08 -19.03
N PRO A 258 -20.23 -26.29 -18.97
CA PRO A 258 -20.89 -26.82 -17.77
C PRO A 258 -19.97 -26.98 -16.54
N ARG A 259 -18.66 -27.02 -16.76
CA ARG A 259 -17.62 -27.12 -15.70
C ARG A 259 -17.09 -25.75 -15.26
N PHE A 260 -17.64 -24.66 -15.77
CA PHE A 260 -17.30 -23.30 -15.36
C PHE A 260 -18.41 -22.73 -14.46
N ARG A 261 -17.99 -22.13 -13.34
CA ARG A 261 -18.86 -21.36 -12.46
C ARG A 261 -18.21 -20.02 -12.16
N TRP A 262 -19.02 -19.00 -11.91
CA TRP A 262 -18.50 -17.74 -11.39
C TRP A 262 -19.43 -17.13 -10.35
N HIS A 263 -18.84 -16.39 -9.41
CA HIS A 263 -19.52 -15.77 -8.29
C HIS A 263 -19.11 -14.29 -8.20
N PRO A 264 -20.04 -13.34 -8.47
CA PRO A 264 -19.83 -11.94 -8.13
C PRO A 264 -19.93 -11.78 -6.61
N VAL A 265 -18.93 -11.15 -5.99
CA VAL A 265 -18.89 -10.92 -4.54
C VAL A 265 -18.77 -9.43 -4.27
N LEU A 266 -19.84 -8.84 -3.72
CA LEU A 266 -19.81 -7.44 -3.30
C LEU A 266 -19.05 -7.32 -1.98
N SER A 267 -18.07 -6.43 -1.92
CA SER A 267 -17.23 -6.23 -0.73
C SER A 267 -18.01 -5.73 0.49
N ALA A 268 -19.18 -5.12 0.30
CA ALA A 268 -20.06 -4.78 1.42
C ALA A 268 -20.66 -6.02 2.10
N GLN A 269 -20.70 -7.17 1.44
CA GLN A 269 -21.39 -8.38 1.90
C GLN A 269 -20.42 -9.47 2.36
N ALA A 270 -19.37 -9.71 1.59
CA ALA A 270 -18.41 -10.78 1.88
C ALA A 270 -17.06 -10.50 1.21
N ARG A 271 -16.08 -11.36 1.49
CA ARG A 271 -14.81 -11.43 0.76
C ARG A 271 -14.78 -12.66 -0.14
N VAL A 272 -14.10 -12.58 -1.29
CA VAL A 272 -14.07 -13.65 -2.30
C VAL A 272 -13.61 -14.99 -1.72
N GLN A 273 -12.60 -14.97 -0.86
CA GLN A 273 -12.05 -16.15 -0.21
C GLN A 273 -12.99 -16.79 0.81
N GLN A 274 -13.84 -15.99 1.49
CA GLN A 274 -14.85 -16.50 2.42
C GLN A 274 -15.96 -17.22 1.65
N VAL A 275 -16.43 -16.64 0.54
CA VAL A 275 -17.44 -17.26 -0.31
C VAL A 275 -16.91 -18.57 -0.91
N ALA A 276 -15.65 -18.59 -1.36
CA ALA A 276 -15.04 -19.78 -1.92
C ALA A 276 -14.91 -20.92 -0.92
N LEU A 277 -14.49 -20.65 0.33
CA LEU A 277 -14.42 -21.67 1.38
C LEU A 277 -15.79 -22.25 1.76
N GLY A 278 -16.88 -21.51 1.55
CA GLY A 278 -18.24 -22.01 1.72
C GLY A 278 -18.72 -22.94 0.60
N GLN A 279 -17.94 -23.13 -0.47
CA GLN A 279 -18.26 -24.02 -1.59
C GLN A 279 -17.47 -25.33 -1.50
N ALA A 280 -18.02 -26.38 -2.11
CA ALA A 280 -17.39 -27.69 -2.15
C ALA A 280 -16.27 -27.73 -3.21
N HIS A 281 -15.06 -27.33 -2.82
CA HIS A 281 -13.84 -27.49 -3.64
C HIS A 281 -12.97 -28.62 -3.09
N GLN A 282 -12.31 -29.36 -3.99
CA GLN A 282 -11.28 -30.34 -3.62
C GLN A 282 -9.94 -29.62 -3.45
N TRP A 283 -9.81 -28.83 -2.39
CA TRP A 283 -8.69 -27.92 -2.17
C TRP A 283 -7.31 -28.58 -2.28
N ALA A 284 -7.15 -29.81 -1.79
CA ALA A 284 -5.90 -30.58 -1.89
C ALA A 284 -5.40 -30.75 -3.33
N ASP A 285 -6.32 -30.89 -4.29
CA ASP A 285 -6.04 -31.13 -5.70
C ASP A 285 -6.24 -29.89 -6.59
N THR A 286 -6.57 -28.75 -5.99
CA THR A 286 -6.91 -27.53 -6.71
C THR A 286 -5.68 -26.68 -7.03
N GLN A 287 -5.63 -26.11 -8.23
CA GLN A 287 -4.74 -24.99 -8.57
C GLN A 287 -5.46 -23.66 -8.32
N VAL A 288 -4.82 -22.78 -7.58
CA VAL A 288 -5.35 -21.44 -7.28
C VAL A 288 -4.53 -20.37 -8.00
N TYR A 289 -5.25 -19.46 -8.66
CA TYR A 289 -4.69 -18.22 -9.19
C TYR A 289 -5.41 -17.02 -8.58
N ALA A 290 -4.66 -16.01 -8.11
CA ALA A 290 -5.24 -14.81 -7.52
C ALA A 290 -4.63 -13.53 -8.10
N CYS A 291 -5.44 -12.53 -8.43
CA CYS A 291 -4.94 -11.24 -8.92
C CYS A 291 -5.75 -10.05 -8.42
N GLY A 292 -5.06 -8.96 -8.08
CA GLY A 292 -5.67 -7.70 -7.67
C GLY A 292 -5.13 -7.19 -6.33
N ASN A 293 -6.01 -6.89 -5.38
CA ASN A 293 -5.66 -6.27 -4.12
C ASN A 293 -4.78 -7.20 -3.26
N ALA A 294 -3.67 -6.67 -2.74
CA ALA A 294 -2.68 -7.43 -1.99
C ALA A 294 -3.24 -8.05 -0.69
N LEU A 295 -4.14 -7.35 0.01
CA LEU A 295 -4.79 -7.87 1.22
C LEU A 295 -5.66 -9.07 0.88
N MET A 296 -6.49 -8.98 -0.17
CA MET A 296 -7.28 -10.11 -0.66
C MET A 296 -6.39 -11.32 -0.97
N ILE A 297 -5.29 -11.12 -1.69
CA ILE A 297 -4.37 -12.21 -2.06
C ILE A 297 -3.79 -12.87 -0.81
N SER A 298 -3.32 -12.07 0.16
CA SER A 298 -2.73 -12.61 1.39
C SER A 298 -3.72 -13.46 2.20
N GLN A 299 -4.95 -12.97 2.38
CA GLN A 299 -6.01 -13.68 3.11
C GLN A 299 -6.51 -14.91 2.35
N ALA A 300 -6.70 -14.80 1.02
CA ALA A 300 -7.09 -15.91 0.18
C ALA A 300 -6.07 -17.05 0.26
N ARG A 301 -4.78 -16.71 0.27
CA ARG A 301 -3.71 -17.68 0.42
C ARG A 301 -3.79 -18.42 1.74
N GLU A 302 -3.76 -17.69 2.85
CA GLU A 302 -3.83 -18.28 4.20
C GLU A 302 -4.99 -19.27 4.32
N LEU A 303 -6.18 -18.84 3.91
CA LEU A 303 -7.41 -19.62 3.98
C LEU A 303 -7.40 -20.84 3.04
N CYS A 304 -6.89 -20.70 1.81
CA CYS A 304 -6.77 -21.81 0.88
C CYS A 304 -5.77 -22.87 1.38
N LEU A 305 -4.64 -22.44 1.95
CA LEU A 305 -3.66 -23.37 2.53
C LEU A 305 -4.24 -24.11 3.74
N ALA A 306 -4.94 -23.39 4.63
CA ALA A 306 -5.63 -24.00 5.75
C ALA A 306 -6.70 -25.02 5.30
N ALA A 307 -7.34 -24.77 4.15
CA ALA A 307 -8.30 -25.70 3.55
C ALA A 307 -7.65 -26.87 2.79
N GLY A 308 -6.32 -26.88 2.63
CA GLY A 308 -5.56 -28.00 2.08
C GLY A 308 -4.87 -27.75 0.74
N VAL A 309 -4.98 -26.55 0.15
CA VAL A 309 -4.25 -26.22 -1.09
C VAL A 309 -2.75 -26.38 -0.86
N GLN A 310 -2.09 -27.14 -1.73
CA GLN A 310 -0.64 -27.28 -1.70
C GLN A 310 0.00 -25.93 -1.99
N PRO A 311 0.98 -25.46 -1.20
CA PRO A 311 1.33 -24.06 -1.31
C PRO A 311 2.10 -23.65 -2.58
N HIS A 312 2.68 -24.61 -3.32
CA HIS A 312 3.19 -24.38 -4.68
C HIS A 312 2.08 -24.24 -5.73
N ARG A 313 0.83 -24.59 -5.39
CA ARG A 313 -0.37 -24.49 -6.24
C ARG A 313 -1.18 -23.22 -5.98
N PHE A 314 -0.69 -22.30 -5.15
CA PHE A 314 -1.25 -20.97 -4.99
C PHE A 314 -0.33 -19.95 -5.66
N VAL A 315 -0.73 -19.44 -6.82
CA VAL A 315 0.05 -18.49 -7.61
C VAL A 315 -0.72 -17.17 -7.67
N ALA A 316 -0.04 -16.04 -7.49
CA ALA A 316 -0.73 -14.76 -7.43
C ALA A 316 0.09 -13.58 -7.96
N GLU A 317 -0.62 -12.54 -8.37
CA GLU A 317 -0.06 -11.23 -8.78
C GLU A 317 -0.80 -10.10 -8.07
N ALA A 318 -0.08 -9.22 -7.38
CA ALA A 318 -0.70 -8.09 -6.71
C ALA A 318 -0.55 -6.82 -7.55
N PHE A 319 -1.61 -6.04 -7.63
CA PHE A 319 -1.55 -4.72 -8.26
C PHE A 319 -1.04 -3.73 -7.21
N VAL A 320 0.21 -3.34 -7.37
CA VAL A 320 0.88 -2.30 -6.58
C VAL A 320 0.94 -1.05 -7.43
N ALA A 321 0.66 0.12 -6.85
CA ALA A 321 0.85 1.38 -7.55
C ALA A 321 2.32 1.50 -7.98
N SER A 322 2.57 1.82 -9.25
CA SER A 322 3.92 1.99 -9.80
C SER A 322 4.14 3.43 -10.27
N GLY A 323 5.34 3.97 -10.07
CA GLY A 323 5.81 5.23 -10.64
C GLY A 323 6.62 6.09 -9.65
N ALA A 324 7.69 6.71 -10.14
CA ALA A 324 8.06 8.04 -9.68
C ALA A 324 7.00 9.02 -10.23
N LEU A 325 7.05 10.29 -9.81
CA LEU A 325 6.19 11.34 -10.36
C LEU A 325 6.92 12.01 -11.53
N ALA A 326 6.20 12.28 -12.64
CA ALA A 326 6.70 13.12 -13.72
C ALA A 326 7.14 14.50 -13.17
N PRO A 327 8.10 15.18 -13.83
CA PRO A 327 8.31 16.60 -13.59
C PRO A 327 7.02 17.34 -13.96
N GLN A 328 6.39 17.97 -12.99
CA GLN A 328 5.23 18.82 -13.22
C GLN A 328 5.66 20.05 -14.02
N ALA A 329 4.84 20.37 -15.03
CA ALA A 329 4.75 21.74 -15.53
C ALA A 329 4.59 22.68 -14.33
N ALA A 330 5.44 23.72 -14.28
CA ALA A 330 5.48 24.75 -13.24
C ALA A 330 4.05 25.12 -12.79
N THR A 331 3.68 24.98 -11.52
CA THR A 331 4.29 25.70 -10.38
C THR A 331 4.11 24.98 -9.01
N ALA A 332 5.23 24.89 -8.26
CA ALA A 332 5.41 24.71 -6.79
C ALA A 332 4.96 23.37 -6.15
N ASN A 333 5.78 22.51 -5.53
CA ASN A 333 7.19 22.51 -5.11
C ASN A 333 7.80 21.14 -5.47
N THR A 334 8.96 21.11 -6.12
CA THR A 334 9.83 19.92 -6.08
C THR A 334 10.29 19.73 -4.65
N LEU A 335 10.15 18.51 -4.10
CA LEU A 335 10.65 18.17 -2.77
C LEU A 335 12.09 18.67 -2.60
N HIS A 336 12.36 19.30 -1.47
CA HIS A 336 13.70 19.76 -1.16
C HIS A 336 14.66 18.55 -1.11
N PRO A 337 15.76 18.54 -1.88
CA PRO A 337 16.55 17.33 -2.15
C PRO A 337 17.25 16.73 -0.92
N GLU A 338 17.49 17.56 0.10
CA GLU A 338 18.10 17.14 1.37
C GLU A 338 17.06 16.97 2.47
N LEU A 339 16.34 18.06 2.80
CA LEU A 339 15.33 18.10 3.85
C LEU A 339 14.07 17.26 3.60
N GLU A 340 13.68 16.97 2.35
CA GLU A 340 12.43 16.26 2.03
C GLU A 340 12.70 15.00 1.22
N LYS A 341 13.84 14.37 1.49
CA LYS A 341 14.21 13.11 0.86
C LYS A 341 13.29 11.99 1.33
N VAL A 342 12.75 11.27 0.36
CA VAL A 342 11.86 10.13 0.55
C VAL A 342 12.51 8.85 0.05
N GLY A 343 12.01 7.69 0.49
CA GLY A 343 12.50 6.40 0.07
C GLY A 343 11.88 5.91 -1.24
N PRO A 344 12.37 4.78 -1.76
CA PRO A 344 11.95 4.24 -3.05
C PRO A 344 10.51 3.68 -3.04
N ARG A 345 9.88 3.51 -1.87
CA ARG A 345 8.47 3.12 -1.77
C ARG A 345 7.55 4.32 -1.67
N TYR A 346 8.05 5.53 -1.41
CA TYR A 346 7.22 6.71 -1.21
C TYR A 346 6.25 6.89 -2.37
N SER A 347 4.98 7.04 -2.03
CA SER A 347 3.93 7.39 -2.97
C SER A 347 2.87 8.20 -2.25
N LEU A 348 2.32 9.19 -2.95
CA LEU A 348 1.22 10.00 -2.44
C LEU A 348 0.04 9.13 -1.99
N ASP A 349 -0.36 8.15 -2.81
CA ASP A 349 -1.46 7.24 -2.50
C ASP A 349 -1.19 6.39 -1.26
N GLY A 350 0.04 5.90 -1.10
CA GLY A 350 0.45 5.12 0.07
C GLY A 350 0.38 5.93 1.35
N MET A 351 0.88 7.18 1.32
CA MET A 351 0.81 8.10 2.45
C MET A 351 -0.64 8.50 2.80
N LEU A 352 -1.47 8.78 1.78
CA LEU A 352 -2.87 9.12 2.01
C LEU A 352 -3.68 7.93 2.56
N ALA A 353 -3.40 6.70 2.10
CA ALA A 353 -4.01 5.50 2.63
C ALA A 353 -3.57 5.21 4.07
N ALA A 354 -2.29 5.40 4.37
CA ALA A 354 -1.74 5.27 5.72
C ALA A 354 -2.39 6.28 6.68
N ARG A 355 -2.50 7.54 6.25
CA ARG A 355 -3.23 8.59 6.99
C ARG A 355 -4.68 8.21 7.24
N GLU A 356 -5.43 7.81 6.19
CA GLU A 356 -6.83 7.42 6.34
C GLU A 356 -7.00 6.29 7.36
N GLN A 357 -6.08 5.33 7.36
CA GLN A 357 -6.10 4.22 8.31
C GLN A 357 -5.75 4.67 9.74
N SER A 358 -4.80 5.60 9.92
CA SER A 358 -4.49 6.21 11.23
C SER A 358 -5.67 7.03 11.79
N VAL A 359 -6.37 7.79 10.96
CA VAL A 359 -7.59 8.51 11.37
C VAL A 359 -8.64 7.53 11.87
N ARG A 360 -8.87 6.42 11.13
CA ARG A 360 -9.81 5.38 11.53
C ARG A 360 -9.38 4.68 12.81
N SER A 361 -8.09 4.47 13.03
CA SER A 361 -7.61 3.81 14.24
C SER A 361 -7.77 4.68 15.48
N VAL A 362 -7.49 5.98 15.40
CA VAL A 362 -7.75 6.93 16.50
C VAL A 362 -9.25 6.96 16.82
N ALA A 363 -10.13 7.03 15.82
CA ALA A 363 -11.57 6.96 16.04
C ALA A 363 -12.01 5.64 16.71
N ALA A 364 -11.44 4.51 16.28
CA ALA A 364 -11.72 3.20 16.87
C ALA A 364 -11.23 3.10 18.33
N ILE A 365 -10.05 3.63 18.64
CA ILE A 365 -9.48 3.69 20.00
C ILE A 365 -10.36 4.58 20.88
N ALA A 366 -10.69 5.79 20.43
CA ALA A 366 -11.54 6.73 21.15
C ALA A 366 -12.91 6.10 21.50
N SER A 367 -13.53 5.38 20.58
CA SER A 367 -14.83 4.72 20.79
C SER A 367 -14.82 3.63 21.87
N GLN A 368 -13.65 3.05 22.13
CA GLN A 368 -13.46 1.97 23.09
C GLN A 368 -13.09 2.46 24.49
N LEU A 369 -12.63 3.71 24.64
CA LEU A 369 -12.36 4.30 25.95
C LEU A 369 -13.63 4.34 26.82
N ARG A 370 -13.45 4.09 28.12
CA ARG A 370 -14.53 4.09 29.12
C ARG A 370 -14.04 4.76 30.40
N VAL A 371 -14.91 5.56 31.01
CA VAL A 371 -14.70 6.08 32.37
C VAL A 371 -14.38 4.92 33.31
N GLY A 372 -13.33 5.07 34.12
CA GLY A 372 -12.83 4.02 35.01
C GLY A 372 -11.64 3.23 34.45
N MET A 373 -11.29 3.36 33.16
CA MET A 373 -10.07 2.78 32.61
C MET A 373 -8.82 3.50 33.14
N THR A 374 -7.76 2.74 33.43
CA THR A 374 -6.43 3.33 33.65
C THR A 374 -5.74 3.66 32.33
N THR A 375 -4.76 4.57 32.36
CA THR A 375 -3.91 4.88 31.20
C THR A 375 -3.24 3.62 30.64
N ALA A 376 -2.75 2.72 31.50
CA ALA A 376 -2.16 1.46 31.08
C ALA A 376 -3.15 0.55 30.32
N GLN A 377 -4.40 0.43 30.80
CA GLN A 377 -5.44 -0.35 30.13
C GLN A 377 -5.80 0.24 28.76
N ALA A 378 -5.85 1.57 28.67
CA ALA A 378 -6.12 2.25 27.40
C ALA A 378 -5.00 2.04 26.38
N LEU A 379 -3.73 2.11 26.80
CA LEU A 379 -2.58 1.83 25.93
C LEU A 379 -2.57 0.38 25.45
N GLU A 380 -2.87 -0.59 26.33
CA GLU A 380 -2.98 -2.00 25.96
C GLU A 380 -4.11 -2.24 24.93
N MET A 381 -5.29 -1.65 25.17
CA MET A 381 -6.41 -1.70 24.24
C MET A 381 -6.07 -1.06 22.88
N ALA A 382 -5.37 0.06 22.88
CA ALA A 382 -4.96 0.75 21.67
C ALA A 382 -3.96 -0.09 20.85
N ALA A 383 -2.99 -0.72 21.50
CA ALA A 383 -2.05 -1.64 20.84
C ALA A 383 -2.78 -2.81 20.18
N GLN A 384 -3.74 -3.43 20.88
CA GLN A 384 -4.57 -4.52 20.33
C GLN A 384 -5.41 -4.04 19.14
N THR A 385 -5.97 -2.82 19.23
CA THR A 385 -6.77 -2.22 18.14
C THR A 385 -5.92 -1.99 16.90
N LEU A 386 -4.73 -1.39 17.04
CA LEU A 386 -3.80 -1.14 15.93
C LEU A 386 -3.34 -2.45 15.26
N GLN A 387 -3.00 -3.46 16.07
CA GLN A 387 -2.63 -4.79 15.56
C GLN A 387 -3.78 -5.44 14.80
N ALA A 388 -4.99 -5.43 15.34
CA ALA A 388 -6.17 -5.98 14.67
C ALA A 388 -6.52 -5.25 13.36
N MET A 389 -6.19 -3.96 13.27
CA MET A 389 -6.34 -3.15 12.07
C MET A 389 -5.22 -3.36 11.04
N GLY A 390 -4.20 -4.17 11.36
CA GLY A 390 -3.14 -4.56 10.43
C GLY A 390 -1.89 -3.69 10.46
N ALA A 391 -1.64 -2.96 11.56
CA ALA A 391 -0.41 -2.19 11.71
C ALA A 391 0.77 -3.15 11.80
N SER A 392 1.80 -2.95 10.97
CA SER A 392 2.98 -3.84 10.96
C SER A 392 3.99 -3.49 12.05
N HIS A 393 4.14 -2.21 12.32
CA HIS A 393 5.10 -1.63 13.28
C HIS A 393 4.51 -0.33 13.82
N THR A 394 5.16 0.25 14.82
CA THR A 394 4.93 1.64 15.26
C THR A 394 6.22 2.42 15.09
N TRP A 395 6.18 3.56 14.39
CA TRP A 395 7.36 4.39 14.18
C TRP A 395 7.69 5.22 15.43
N HIS A 396 6.67 5.65 16.19
CA HIS A 396 6.79 6.07 17.61
C HIS A 396 5.74 5.37 18.48
N PRO A 397 5.94 5.33 19.82
CA PRO A 397 4.97 4.77 20.75
C PRO A 397 3.60 5.46 20.66
N THR A 398 2.53 4.70 20.83
CA THR A 398 1.18 5.26 21.05
C THR A 398 1.16 6.05 22.36
N TYR A 399 0.64 7.28 22.31
CA TYR A 399 0.43 8.11 23.48
C TYR A 399 -1.06 8.27 23.76
N ILE A 400 -1.47 7.97 24.99
CA ILE A 400 -2.81 8.25 25.50
C ILE A 400 -2.65 8.98 26.83
N ARG A 401 -3.26 10.16 26.96
CA ARG A 401 -3.12 11.03 28.14
C ARG A 401 -4.49 11.49 28.62
N PHE A 402 -4.75 11.38 29.91
CA PHE A 402 -6.03 11.74 30.53
C PHE A 402 -5.89 12.98 31.41
N GLY A 403 -6.85 13.90 31.35
CA GLY A 403 -6.93 15.10 32.19
C GLY A 403 -5.60 15.84 32.28
N ASP A 404 -5.10 16.10 33.49
CA ASP A 404 -3.85 16.84 33.76
C ASP A 404 -2.61 16.33 33.01
N ASP A 405 -2.60 15.09 32.52
CA ASP A 405 -1.47 14.57 31.75
C ASP A 405 -1.46 15.08 30.30
N THR A 406 -2.53 15.71 29.80
CA THR A 406 -2.59 16.24 28.43
C THR A 406 -1.71 17.45 28.17
N VAL A 407 -1.21 18.13 29.22
CA VAL A 407 -0.20 19.19 29.08
C VAL A 407 1.21 18.65 28.90
N ARG A 408 1.42 17.35 29.12
CA ARG A 408 2.75 16.73 29.07
C ARG A 408 3.12 16.38 27.62
N THR A 409 4.39 16.52 27.26
CA THR A 409 4.92 16.10 25.95
C THR A 409 5.29 14.61 25.94
N PRO A 410 5.47 13.96 24.76
CA PRO A 410 6.01 12.60 24.60
C PRO A 410 7.21 12.25 25.47
N ARG A 411 8.10 13.21 25.72
CA ARG A 411 9.32 13.01 26.53
C ARG A 411 9.07 13.06 28.03
N GLN A 412 7.93 13.59 28.44
CA GLN A 412 7.52 13.68 29.84
C GLN A 412 6.64 12.47 30.14
N GLY A 413 7.17 11.57 30.99
CA GLY A 413 6.46 10.36 31.40
C GLY A 413 5.08 10.65 31.99
N ILE A 414 4.20 9.64 31.90
CA ILE A 414 2.80 9.67 32.35
C ILE A 414 2.59 8.75 33.56
N ASP A 415 1.51 8.95 34.30
CA ASP A 415 1.09 8.01 35.34
C ASP A 415 0.26 6.87 34.71
N PRO A 416 0.78 5.62 34.66
CA PRO A 416 0.05 4.50 34.09
C PRO A 416 -1.20 4.12 34.89
N GLN A 417 -1.32 4.54 36.15
CA GLN A 417 -2.44 4.26 37.04
C GLN A 417 -3.51 5.38 37.05
N ARG A 418 -3.28 6.48 36.33
CA ARG A 418 -4.30 7.54 36.20
C ARG A 418 -5.56 6.97 35.56
N VAL A 419 -6.70 7.26 36.16
CA VAL A 419 -8.02 6.75 35.75
C VAL A 419 -8.78 7.82 34.97
N LEU A 420 -9.36 7.44 33.84
CA LEU A 420 -10.24 8.29 33.03
C LEU A 420 -11.52 8.64 33.82
N ARG A 421 -11.78 9.92 34.03
CA ARG A 421 -12.94 10.45 34.78
C ARG A 421 -14.07 10.87 33.84
N THR A 422 -15.25 11.12 34.42
CA THR A 422 -16.47 11.49 33.69
C THR A 422 -16.41 12.82 32.95
N THR A 423 -15.48 13.70 33.32
CA THR A 423 -15.35 15.06 32.78
C THR A 423 -13.94 15.34 32.23
N ASP A 424 -13.18 14.31 31.87
CA ASP A 424 -11.77 14.45 31.46
C ASP A 424 -11.62 14.85 29.98
N ILE A 425 -10.48 15.47 29.68
CA ILE A 425 -9.95 15.65 28.33
C ILE A 425 -8.94 14.53 28.03
N VAL A 426 -8.92 14.04 26.80
CA VAL A 426 -8.11 12.88 26.41
C VAL A 426 -7.38 13.17 25.11
N VAL A 427 -6.05 13.04 25.13
CA VAL A 427 -5.23 13.04 23.91
C VAL A 427 -4.98 11.60 23.50
N ILE A 428 -5.18 11.29 22.22
CA ILE A 428 -4.75 10.04 21.59
C ILE A 428 -3.84 10.41 20.42
N ASP A 429 -2.67 9.81 20.36
CA ASP A 429 -1.66 10.06 19.34
C ASP A 429 -1.02 8.71 18.95
N VAL A 430 -1.02 8.38 17.65
CA VAL A 430 -0.60 7.08 17.12
C VAL A 430 0.29 7.23 15.89
N GLY A 431 1.42 6.51 15.90
CA GLY A 431 2.32 6.38 14.77
C GLY A 431 2.44 4.98 14.18
N PRO A 432 1.35 4.34 13.74
CA PRO A 432 1.40 3.02 13.14
C PRO A 432 2.03 3.04 11.74
N VAL A 433 2.62 1.92 11.34
CA VAL A 433 3.11 1.70 9.97
C VAL A 433 2.11 0.82 9.23
N TRP A 434 1.56 1.36 8.15
CA TRP A 434 0.58 0.70 7.28
C TRP A 434 1.21 0.39 5.93
N ASP A 435 1.35 -0.88 5.59
CA ASP A 435 1.90 -1.32 4.29
C ASP A 435 3.26 -0.68 3.92
N GLY A 436 4.09 -0.41 4.93
CA GLY A 436 5.40 0.22 4.77
C GLY A 436 5.37 1.74 4.59
N TYR A 437 4.25 2.39 4.88
CA TYR A 437 4.13 3.84 5.01
C TYR A 437 3.88 4.20 6.47
N GLU A 438 4.52 5.26 6.93
CA GLU A 438 4.24 5.80 8.26
C GLU A 438 2.89 6.49 8.22
N GLY A 439 2.02 6.06 9.13
CA GLY A 439 0.85 6.81 9.51
C GLY A 439 1.19 7.62 10.75
N ASP A 440 0.63 8.82 10.82
CA ASP A 440 0.82 9.73 11.93
C ASP A 440 -0.44 10.57 12.07
N TYR A 441 -1.10 10.42 13.21
CA TYR A 441 -2.37 11.07 13.47
C TYR A 441 -2.68 11.04 14.97
N GLY A 442 -3.11 12.18 15.47
CA GLY A 442 -3.50 12.36 16.86
C GLY A 442 -4.58 13.43 16.99
N ASP A 443 -5.48 13.24 17.94
CA ASP A 443 -6.56 14.17 18.22
C ASP A 443 -6.94 14.15 19.71
N THR A 444 -7.75 15.14 20.10
CA THR A 444 -8.21 15.33 21.47
C THR A 444 -9.72 15.18 21.59
N PHE A 445 -10.15 14.43 22.61
CA PHE A 445 -11.53 14.09 22.90
C PHE A 445 -11.93 14.60 24.29
N VAL A 446 -13.19 14.99 24.46
CA VAL A 446 -13.73 15.42 25.75
C VAL A 446 -14.78 14.43 26.21
N PHE A 447 -14.65 13.96 27.45
CA PHE A 447 -15.66 13.15 28.13
C PHE A 447 -16.51 14.06 29.02
N GLY A 448 -17.84 13.89 28.95
CA GLY A 448 -18.80 14.71 29.70
C GLY A 448 -18.82 16.17 29.27
N GLU A 449 -19.46 17.01 30.09
CA GLU A 449 -19.59 18.44 29.85
C GLU A 449 -18.58 19.21 30.70
N HIS A 450 -17.62 19.88 30.05
CA HIS A 450 -16.66 20.76 30.74
C HIS A 450 -16.23 21.91 29.83
N ASP A 451 -16.71 23.12 30.11
CA ASP A 451 -16.55 24.31 29.24
C ASP A 451 -15.09 24.56 28.84
N LEU A 452 -14.15 24.45 29.79
CA LEU A 452 -12.73 24.67 29.52
C LEU A 452 -12.12 23.63 28.57
N HIS A 453 -12.58 22.36 28.65
CA HIS A 453 -12.06 21.29 27.79
C HIS A 453 -12.56 21.47 26.36
N HIS A 454 -13.85 21.79 26.18
CA HIS A 454 -14.42 22.11 24.87
C HIS A 454 -13.80 23.38 24.28
N ALA A 455 -13.54 24.41 25.09
CA ALA A 455 -12.85 25.61 24.63
C ALA A 455 -11.41 25.29 24.17
N CYS A 456 -10.70 24.39 24.85
CA CYS A 456 -9.36 23.95 24.48
C CYS A 456 -9.35 23.24 23.13
N VAL A 457 -10.20 22.22 22.95
CA VAL A 457 -10.30 21.45 21.68
C VAL A 457 -10.73 22.34 20.52
N LYS A 458 -11.68 23.25 20.74
CA LYS A 458 -12.08 24.22 19.73
C LYS A 458 -10.91 25.11 19.31
N ALA A 459 -10.20 25.71 20.27
CA ALA A 459 -9.07 26.57 19.97
C ALA A 459 -7.94 25.81 19.26
N LEU A 460 -7.67 24.57 19.67
CA LEU A 460 -6.69 23.68 19.06
C LEU A 460 -6.94 23.51 17.56
N HIS A 461 -8.16 23.11 17.16
CA HIS A 461 -8.48 22.92 15.76
C HIS A 461 -8.51 24.23 14.97
N GLU A 462 -8.96 25.34 15.57
CA GLU A 462 -8.87 26.66 14.93
C GLU A 462 -7.41 27.08 14.67
N VAL A 463 -6.52 26.91 15.65
CA VAL A 463 -5.08 27.22 15.49
C VAL A 463 -4.46 26.34 14.40
N PHE A 464 -4.78 25.04 14.39
CA PHE A 464 -4.31 24.12 13.36
C PHE A 464 -4.77 24.55 11.96
N ASP A 465 -6.07 24.81 11.78
CA ASP A 465 -6.64 25.18 10.48
C ASP A 465 -6.08 26.52 9.97
N GLU A 466 -5.97 27.52 10.84
CA GLU A 466 -5.36 28.81 10.51
C GLU A 466 -3.88 28.65 10.13
N THR A 467 -3.13 27.77 10.82
CA THR A 467 -1.73 27.48 10.54
C THR A 467 -1.58 26.75 9.21
N ARG A 468 -2.43 25.76 8.92
CA ARG A 468 -2.47 25.08 7.62
C ARG A 468 -2.84 26.03 6.47
N GLN A 469 -3.77 26.97 6.69
CA GLN A 469 -4.07 28.03 5.71
C GLN A 469 -2.89 29.00 5.52
N ALA A 470 -2.12 29.26 6.58
CA ALA A 470 -0.86 30.00 6.47
C ALA A 470 0.19 29.25 5.65
N TRP A 471 0.31 27.94 5.84
CA TRP A 471 1.13 27.08 4.99
C TRP A 471 0.76 27.17 3.51
N GLY A 472 -0.55 27.14 3.19
CA GLY A 472 -1.04 27.34 1.81
C GLY A 472 -0.68 28.70 1.19
N ARG A 473 -0.25 29.68 2.00
CA ARG A 473 0.26 31.00 1.54
C ARG A 473 1.79 31.03 1.38
N GLY A 474 2.49 29.91 1.61
CA GLY A 474 3.92 29.76 1.39
C GLY A 474 4.81 30.11 2.59
N LEU A 475 4.32 29.92 3.82
CA LEU A 475 5.15 30.09 5.02
C LEU A 475 6.14 28.94 5.19
N THR A 476 7.36 29.26 5.64
CA THR A 476 8.35 28.24 6.03
C THR A 476 7.95 27.50 7.30
N GLY A 477 8.55 26.35 7.55
CA GLY A 477 8.27 25.58 8.78
C GLY A 477 8.44 26.42 10.06
N ARG A 478 9.52 27.20 10.17
CA ARG A 478 9.72 28.14 11.28
C ARG A 478 8.62 29.22 11.36
N GLU A 479 8.26 29.82 10.22
CA GLU A 479 7.21 30.83 10.15
C GLU A 479 5.84 30.27 10.52
N LEU A 480 5.57 28.99 10.24
CA LEU A 480 4.34 28.30 10.65
C LEU A 480 4.21 28.22 12.16
N TYR A 481 5.29 27.87 12.88
CA TYR A 481 5.24 27.82 14.34
C TYR A 481 5.20 29.21 14.97
N ASP A 482 5.86 30.21 14.36
CA ASP A 482 5.68 31.62 14.74
C ASP A 482 4.23 32.08 14.56
N PHE A 483 3.57 31.63 13.49
CA PHE A 483 2.16 31.91 13.22
C PHE A 483 1.24 31.20 14.22
N ALA A 484 1.44 29.90 14.44
CA ALA A 484 0.67 29.08 15.37
C ALA A 484 0.74 29.64 16.80
N GLU A 485 1.93 30.07 17.24
CA GLU A 485 2.13 30.67 18.56
C GLU A 485 1.34 31.97 18.72
N ARG A 486 1.36 32.86 17.72
CA ARG A 486 0.54 34.08 17.72
C ARG A 486 -0.96 33.79 17.70
N SER A 487 -1.40 32.81 16.91
CA SER A 487 -2.81 32.39 16.85
C SER A 487 -3.28 31.84 18.20
N ALA A 488 -2.48 30.97 18.82
CA ALA A 488 -2.75 30.43 20.15
C ALA A 488 -2.86 31.53 21.21
N GLN A 489 -1.89 32.45 21.26
CA GLN A 489 -1.88 33.58 22.20
C GLN A 489 -3.10 34.49 22.03
N ALA A 490 -3.48 34.79 20.78
CA ALA A 490 -4.67 35.59 20.49
C ALA A 490 -5.97 34.94 20.98
N LYS A 491 -6.00 33.61 21.10
CA LYS A 491 -7.12 32.82 21.64
C LYS A 491 -6.99 32.52 23.13
N GLY A 492 -5.94 33.03 23.80
CA GLY A 492 -5.72 32.86 25.25
C GLY A 492 -5.01 31.55 25.65
N TRP A 493 -4.37 30.86 24.70
CA TRP A 493 -3.67 29.59 24.92
C TRP A 493 -2.16 29.74 24.70
N GLN A 494 -1.37 28.82 25.26
CA GLN A 494 0.06 28.72 25.03
C GLN A 494 0.36 27.55 24.09
N LEU A 495 1.18 27.78 23.07
CA LEU A 495 1.68 26.70 22.19
C LEU A 495 2.88 26.03 22.87
N GLU A 496 2.88 24.71 22.98
CA GLU A 496 4.09 23.95 23.37
C GLU A 496 5.00 23.82 22.15
N ARG A 497 5.84 24.83 21.95
CA ARG A 497 6.69 24.96 20.75
C ARG A 497 7.75 23.87 20.61
N ASN A 498 8.10 23.16 21.68
CA ASN A 498 9.09 22.08 21.61
C ASN A 498 8.51 20.77 21.07
N LEU A 499 7.18 20.66 21.00
CA LEU A 499 6.50 19.59 20.29
C LEU A 499 6.18 20.10 18.89
N ALA A 500 7.13 19.90 18.00
CA ALA A 500 7.03 20.31 16.62
C ALA A 500 6.98 19.08 15.73
N GLY A 501 6.06 19.17 14.77
CA GLY A 501 5.89 18.27 13.65
C GLY A 501 7.20 17.89 13.00
N HIS A 502 7.20 16.73 12.38
CA HIS A 502 8.36 16.16 11.72
C HIS A 502 8.00 15.66 10.34
N ARG A 503 8.99 15.06 9.69
CA ARG A 503 8.81 14.47 8.37
C ARG A 503 8.10 13.14 8.48
N ILE A 504 7.42 12.77 7.42
CA ILE A 504 6.75 11.49 7.30
C ILE A 504 6.93 10.97 5.88
N ALA A 505 7.18 9.66 5.74
CA ALA A 505 7.39 9.07 4.42
C ALA A 505 7.07 7.57 4.40
N ASP A 506 7.54 6.88 3.35
CA ASP A 506 7.69 5.44 3.44
C ASP A 506 8.64 5.07 4.58
N PHE A 507 8.24 4.07 5.36
CA PHE A 507 8.94 3.70 6.57
C PHE A 507 10.32 3.10 6.24
N PRO A 508 11.39 3.49 6.96
CA PRO A 508 11.45 4.52 8.01
C PRO A 508 11.99 5.87 7.51
N HIS A 509 11.25 6.98 7.68
CA HIS A 509 11.69 8.31 7.24
C HIS A 509 12.94 8.80 7.97
N VAL A 510 13.17 8.30 9.20
CA VAL A 510 14.32 8.67 10.06
C VAL A 510 15.67 8.41 9.39
N LEU A 511 15.72 7.51 8.40
CA LEU A 511 16.91 7.23 7.60
C LEU A 511 17.37 8.43 6.78
N TYR A 512 16.48 9.38 6.52
CA TYR A 512 16.73 10.52 5.65
C TYR A 512 16.97 11.83 6.42
N GLY A 513 16.89 11.83 7.76
CA GLY A 513 16.91 13.04 8.60
C GLY A 513 15.85 13.07 9.72
N GLN A 514 16.04 13.96 10.70
CA GLN A 514 15.24 14.13 11.93
C GLN A 514 14.84 15.59 12.17
N ASP A 515 14.82 16.39 11.11
CA ASP A 515 14.54 17.81 11.17
C ASP A 515 13.13 18.06 11.70
N LYS A 516 13.00 19.06 12.58
CA LYS A 516 11.70 19.50 13.07
C LYS A 516 11.14 20.56 12.16
N LEU A 517 9.85 20.48 11.88
CA LEU A 517 9.12 21.45 11.08
C LEU A 517 9.29 22.87 11.61
N ALA A 518 9.30 23.08 12.92
CA ALA A 518 9.51 24.39 13.53
C ALA A 518 10.91 25.02 13.30
N GLU A 519 11.87 24.23 12.79
CA GLU A 519 13.27 24.61 12.62
C GLU A 519 13.66 24.74 11.13
N VAL A 520 12.83 24.27 10.19
CA VAL A 520 13.15 24.34 8.76
C VAL A 520 12.80 25.69 8.14
N GLU A 521 13.71 26.19 7.30
CA GLU A 521 13.61 27.48 6.59
C GLU A 521 13.05 27.31 5.16
N ILE A 522 12.50 26.14 4.84
CA ILE A 522 11.82 25.87 3.56
C ILE A 522 10.31 25.93 3.75
N VAL A 523 9.57 26.22 2.67
CA VAL A 523 8.13 25.98 2.62
C VAL A 523 7.91 24.47 2.57
N PRO A 524 7.31 23.86 3.62
CA PRO A 524 7.13 22.42 3.69
C PRO A 524 6.32 21.92 2.49
N SER A 525 6.74 20.82 1.88
CA SER A 525 6.00 20.17 0.81
C SER A 525 4.82 19.37 1.37
N GLU A 526 3.77 19.22 0.57
CA GLU A 526 2.61 18.41 0.95
C GLU A 526 2.98 16.94 1.10
N VAL A 527 2.34 16.26 2.05
CA VAL A 527 2.40 14.79 2.22
C VAL A 527 3.77 14.23 2.62
N VAL A 528 4.72 15.09 3.00
CA VAL A 528 6.02 14.70 3.57
C VAL A 528 6.28 15.31 4.95
N TRP A 529 5.36 16.14 5.45
CA TRP A 529 5.42 16.77 6.77
C TRP A 529 4.09 16.62 7.50
N VAL A 530 4.20 16.39 8.81
CA VAL A 530 3.09 16.44 9.76
C VAL A 530 3.15 17.78 10.46
N LEU A 531 2.00 18.43 10.59
CA LEU A 531 1.85 19.59 11.46
C LEU A 531 1.35 19.08 12.81
N GLU A 532 2.05 19.40 13.89
CA GLU A 532 1.66 19.09 15.25
C GLU A 532 1.35 20.39 15.99
N ILE A 533 0.19 20.46 16.64
CA ILE A 533 -0.18 21.59 17.50
C ILE A 533 -0.55 21.02 18.87
N GLN A 534 0.20 21.42 19.89
CA GLN A 534 -0.19 21.23 21.29
C GLN A 534 -0.47 22.58 21.93
N LEU A 535 -1.68 22.74 22.46
CA LEU A 535 -2.07 23.90 23.25
C LEU A 535 -2.12 23.51 24.72
N CYS A 536 -1.65 24.42 25.58
CA CYS A 536 -1.75 24.35 27.02
C CYS A 536 -2.46 25.60 27.54
N HIS A 537 -3.32 25.44 28.54
CA HIS A 537 -3.90 26.55 29.25
C HIS A 537 -2.81 27.26 30.09
N PRO A 538 -2.82 28.60 30.22
CA PRO A 538 -1.75 29.34 30.89
C PRO A 538 -1.62 29.09 32.40
N THR A 539 -2.67 28.59 33.07
CA THR A 539 -2.69 28.40 34.54
C THR A 539 -3.22 27.04 34.97
N GLU A 540 -4.34 26.60 34.39
CA GLU A 540 -4.92 25.26 34.60
C GLU A 540 -4.13 24.13 33.90
N PRO A 541 -4.13 22.90 34.45
CA PRO A 541 -3.47 21.74 33.85
C PRO A 541 -4.33 21.14 32.73
N VAL A 542 -4.71 21.94 31.74
CA VAL A 542 -5.52 21.52 30.60
C VAL A 542 -4.72 21.73 29.32
N GLY A 543 -4.47 20.63 28.61
CA GLY A 543 -3.87 20.66 27.29
C GLY A 543 -4.65 19.86 26.26
N ALA A 544 -4.40 20.14 24.99
CA ALA A 544 -4.96 19.41 23.86
C ALA A 544 -3.90 19.33 22.76
N PHE A 545 -3.93 18.24 22.00
CA PHE A 545 -3.01 17.93 20.91
C PHE A 545 -3.79 17.51 19.67
N PHE A 546 -3.38 18.05 18.52
CA PHE A 546 -3.88 17.61 17.23
C PHE A 546 -2.73 17.64 16.24
N GLU A 547 -2.65 16.58 15.45
CA GLU A 547 -1.69 16.48 14.37
C GLU A 547 -2.34 15.89 13.13
N ASP A 548 -1.83 16.31 11.98
CA ASP A 548 -2.21 15.74 10.71
C ASP A 548 -1.16 16.06 9.65
N ILE A 549 -1.13 15.26 8.59
CA ILE A 549 -0.26 15.51 7.44
C ILE A 549 -0.69 16.82 6.76
N LEU A 550 0.29 17.65 6.39
CA LEU A 550 0.06 18.85 5.57
C LEU A 550 -0.43 18.46 4.17
N ILE A 551 -1.71 18.78 3.88
CA ILE A 551 -2.39 18.49 2.60
C ILE A 551 -3.16 19.75 2.16
N GLY A 552 -3.03 20.12 0.89
CA GLY A 552 -3.70 21.30 0.30
C GLY A 552 -5.22 21.15 0.15
N GLU A 553 -5.94 22.27 0.06
CA GLU A 553 -7.41 22.29 -0.12
C GLU A 553 -7.83 21.67 -1.46
N GLY A 554 -8.89 20.84 -1.45
CA GLY A 554 -9.46 20.19 -2.65
C GLY A 554 -9.19 18.69 -2.80
N LYS A 555 -8.32 18.12 -1.95
CA LYS A 555 -8.17 16.66 -1.78
C LYS A 555 -9.06 16.21 -0.62
N PRO A 556 -9.73 15.04 -0.68
CA PRO A 556 -10.76 14.67 0.29
C PRO A 556 -10.25 14.70 1.73
N THR A 557 -10.63 15.74 2.46
CA THR A 557 -10.64 15.76 3.91
C THR A 557 -11.84 14.93 4.35
N VAL A 558 -11.59 13.81 5.02
CA VAL A 558 -12.67 13.01 5.61
C VAL A 558 -13.46 13.94 6.52
N ALA A 559 -14.75 14.12 6.21
CA ALA A 559 -15.64 14.91 7.04
C ALA A 559 -15.66 14.32 8.44
N ARG A 560 -15.34 15.14 9.44
CA ARG A 560 -15.35 14.76 10.85
C ARG A 560 -16.74 14.24 11.21
N ALA A 561 -16.81 13.04 11.80
CA ALA A 561 -18.02 12.58 12.45
C ALA A 561 -18.26 13.48 13.67
N ALA A 562 -19.44 14.10 13.71
CA ALA A 562 -19.89 14.98 14.78
C ALA A 562 -20.15 14.21 16.08
#